data_AF-A0A4R9P604-F1
#
_entry.id   AF-A0A4R9P604-F1
#
_cell.length_a   1.000
_cell.length_b   1.000
_cell.length_c   1.000
_cell.angle_alpha   90.00
_cell.angle_beta   90.00
_cell.angle_gamma   90.00
#
_symmetry.space_group_name_H-M   'P 1'
#
loop_
_entity.id
_entity.type
_entity.pdbx_description
1 polymer ?
#
loop_
_entity_poly.entity_id
_entity_poly.type
_entity_poly.pdbx_seq_one_letter_code
_entity_poly.pdbx_strand_id
1 'polypeptide(L)'
;IEPSQRPLRRDAAEEFGHLFAQSVQNRMRGTPAVGAMLSGGLDSSSIASVAGLQVAAAQGPELKTFSLVFDKGSSMDEKPFIDAVLDRHKLDA
;
A
#
# COMPACT_ATOMS: atom_id res chain seq x y z
N ILE A 1 4.93 -18.12 12.55
CA ILE A 1 6.31 -17.57 12.42
C ILE A 1 6.70 -17.11 13.81
N GLU A 2 7.71 -17.72 14.43
CA GLU A 2 8.20 -17.25 15.72
C GLU A 2 9.04 -15.97 15.53
N PRO A 3 8.89 -14.96 16.40
CA PRO A 3 9.73 -13.76 16.34
C PRO A 3 11.21 -14.12 16.50
N SER A 4 12.08 -13.36 15.83
CA SER A 4 13.51 -13.48 16.03
C SER A 4 13.87 -13.22 17.50
N GLN A 5 14.69 -14.09 18.08
CA GLN A 5 15.27 -13.91 19.43
C GLN A 5 16.34 -12.82 19.46
N ARG A 6 16.73 -12.29 18.29
CA ARG A 6 17.70 -11.21 18.19
C ARG A 6 17.06 -9.90 18.64
N PRO A 7 17.71 -9.12 19.52
CA PRO A 7 17.21 -7.80 19.88
C PRO A 7 17.04 -6.93 18.64
N LEU A 8 15.90 -6.22 18.57
CA LEU A 8 15.63 -5.29 17.48
C LEU A 8 16.68 -4.18 17.50
N ARG A 9 17.28 -3.91 16.33
CA ARG A 9 18.15 -2.74 16.21
C ARG A 9 17.31 -1.48 16.32
N ARG A 10 17.90 -0.41 16.88
CA ARG A 10 17.19 0.86 17.10
C ARG A 10 16.70 1.51 15.80
N ASP A 11 17.40 1.27 14.70
CA ASP A 11 17.15 1.81 13.36
C ASP A 11 16.28 0.89 12.47
N ALA A 12 15.84 -0.27 12.99
CA ALA A 12 15.18 -1.29 12.16
C ALA A 12 13.91 -0.79 11.46
N ALA A 13 13.12 0.06 12.11
CA ALA A 13 11.90 0.62 11.54
C ALA A 13 12.21 1.63 10.41
N GLU A 14 13.22 2.47 10.60
CA GLU A 14 13.65 3.45 9.60
C GLU A 14 14.25 2.75 8.37
N GLU A 15 15.11 1.76 8.58
CA GLU A 15 15.69 0.98 7.50
C GLU A 15 14.63 0.17 6.75
N PHE A 16 13.68 -0.44 7.46
CA PHE A 16 12.54 -1.10 6.83
C PHE A 16 11.74 -0.12 5.97
N GLY A 17 11.39 1.05 6.49
CA GLY A 17 10.65 2.07 5.74
C GLY A 17 11.38 2.49 4.46
N HIS A 18 12.70 2.72 4.55
CA HIS A 18 13.54 3.05 3.40
C HIS A 18 13.54 1.94 2.35
N LEU A 19 13.84 0.70 2.76
CA LEU A 19 13.89 -0.45 1.87
C LEU A 19 12.52 -0.79 1.27
N PHE A 20 11.45 -0.65 2.05
CA PHE A 20 10.08 -0.85 1.60
C PHE A 20 9.70 0.15 0.51
N ALA A 21 9.95 1.45 0.74
CA ALA A 21 9.70 2.49 -0.25
C ALA A 21 10.52 2.28 -1.53
N GLN A 22 11.80 1.93 -1.40
CA GLN A 22 12.65 1.61 -2.56
C GLN A 22 12.13 0.38 -3.32
N SER A 23 11.67 -0.65 -2.60
CA SER A 23 11.13 -1.89 -3.20
C SER A 23 9.86 -1.63 -4.01
N VAL A 24 8.97 -0.75 -3.53
CA VAL A 24 7.78 -0.30 -4.25
C VAL A 24 8.18 0.48 -5.51
N GLN A 25 9.06 1.48 -5.38
CA GLN A 25 9.55 2.28 -6.50
C GLN A 25 10.18 1.41 -7.58
N ASN A 26 10.98 0.41 -7.17
CA ASN A 26 11.64 -0.51 -8.08
C ASN A 26 10.65 -1.27 -8.98
N ARG A 27 9.47 -1.59 -8.46
CA ARG A 27 8.42 -2.34 -9.18
C ARG A 27 7.51 -1.46 -10.02
N MET A 28 7.52 -0.14 -9.80
CA MET A 28 6.76 0.82 -10.60
C MET A 28 7.50 1.27 -11.88
N ARG A 29 8.74 0.82 -12.11
CA ARG A 29 9.51 1.19 -13.32
C ARG A 29 9.02 0.45 -14.56
N GLY A 30 9.14 1.11 -15.72
CA GLY A 30 9.04 0.49 -17.04
C GLY A 30 7.75 0.77 -17.81
N THR A 31 6.69 1.22 -17.14
CA THR A 31 5.43 1.63 -17.81
C THR A 31 4.74 2.72 -17.00
N PRO A 32 4.06 3.69 -17.66
CA PRO A 32 3.20 4.64 -16.96
C PRO A 32 1.88 4.01 -16.48
N ALA A 33 1.52 2.83 -16.99
CA ALA A 33 0.28 2.13 -16.65
C ALA A 33 0.47 1.19 -15.45
N VAL A 34 0.65 1.76 -14.26
CA VAL A 34 0.76 1.01 -13.01
C VAL A 34 -0.53 1.13 -12.21
N GLY A 35 -0.95 0.03 -11.58
CA GLY A 35 -2.01 0.01 -10.58
C GLY A 35 -1.69 -0.96 -9.45
N ALA A 36 -2.48 -0.90 -8.37
CA ALA A 36 -2.29 -1.71 -7.17
C ALA A 36 -3.58 -2.42 -6.75
N MET A 37 -3.43 -3.63 -6.20
CA MET A 37 -4.54 -4.27 -5.49
C MET A 37 -4.69 -3.63 -4.11
N LEU A 38 -5.93 -3.31 -3.72
CA LEU A 38 -6.25 -2.75 -2.41
C LEU A 38 -7.34 -3.61 -1.75
N SER A 39 -7.05 -4.14 -0.57
CA SER A 39 -8.00 -4.95 0.22
C SER A 39 -8.32 -4.34 1.58
N GLY A 40 -7.72 -3.18 1.91
CA GLY A 40 -7.81 -2.59 3.24
C GLY A 40 -6.97 -3.30 4.32
N GLY A 41 -6.37 -4.45 4.00
CA GLY A 41 -5.38 -5.11 4.87
C GLY A 41 -4.07 -4.31 4.97
N LEU A 42 -3.30 -4.54 6.04
CA LEU A 42 -2.08 -3.76 6.32
C LEU A 42 -1.08 -3.77 5.15
N ASP A 43 -0.88 -4.94 4.52
CA ASP A 43 0.14 -5.10 3.48
C ASP A 43 -0.23 -4.37 2.19
N SER A 44 -1.43 -4.65 1.65
CA SER A 44 -1.91 -4.04 0.41
C SER A 44 -2.06 -2.52 0.57
N SER A 45 -2.59 -2.07 1.72
CA SER A 45 -2.72 -0.65 2.04
C SER A 45 -1.36 0.04 2.12
N SER A 46 -0.37 -0.58 2.78
CA SER A 46 0.98 -0.01 2.87
C SER A 46 1.64 0.14 1.50
N ILE A 47 1.50 -0.86 0.62
CA ILE A 47 2.03 -0.81 -0.75
C ILE A 47 1.32 0.28 -1.56
N ALA A 48 -0.02 0.30 -1.56
CA ALA A 48 -0.82 1.24 -2.33
C ALA A 48 -0.57 2.69 -1.88
N SER A 49 -0.51 2.95 -0.57
CA SER A 49 -0.19 4.27 -0.02
C SER A 49 1.19 4.76 -0.45
N VAL A 50 2.23 3.92 -0.32
CA VAL A 50 3.59 4.31 -0.72
C VAL A 50 3.68 4.53 -2.22
N ALA A 51 3.07 3.67 -3.03
CA ALA A 51 3.02 3.85 -4.48
C ALA A 51 2.31 5.16 -4.86
N GLY A 52 1.15 5.45 -4.25
CA GLY A 52 0.41 6.69 -4.47
C GLY A 52 1.22 7.94 -4.10
N LEU A 53 1.93 7.92 -2.97
CA LEU A 53 2.83 9.02 -2.58
C LEU A 53 3.97 9.22 -3.58
N GLN A 54 4.56 8.14 -4.11
CA GLN A 54 5.63 8.22 -5.11
C GLN A 54 5.13 8.79 -6.44
N VAL A 55 3.93 8.38 -6.88
CA VAL A 55 3.31 8.92 -8.08
C VAL A 55 2.97 10.40 -7.90
N ALA A 56 2.40 10.79 -6.76
CA ALA A 56 2.10 12.19 -6.44
C ALA A 56 3.37 13.06 -6.38
N ALA A 57 4.45 12.54 -5.77
CA ALA A 57 5.75 13.24 -5.73
C ALA A 57 6.35 13.44 -7.13
N ALA A 58 6.10 12.50 -8.05
CA ALA A 58 6.48 12.61 -9.46
C ALA A 58 5.50 13.43 -10.31
N GLN A 59 4.45 14.02 -9.70
CA GLN A 59 3.38 14.76 -10.39
C GLN A 59 2.66 13.92 -11.47
N GLY A 60 2.59 12.61 -11.26
CA GLY A 60 1.84 11.69 -12.12
C GLY A 60 0.33 11.72 -11.85
N PRO A 61 -0.46 11.02 -12.69
CA PRO A 61 -1.90 10.82 -12.44
C PRO A 61 -2.11 9.99 -11.17
N GLU A 62 -3.28 10.09 -10.53
CA GLU A 62 -3.59 9.28 -9.35
C GLU A 62 -3.43 7.78 -9.64
N LEU A 63 -2.86 7.05 -8.67
CA LEU A 63 -2.59 5.62 -8.82
C LEU A 63 -3.92 4.86 -8.85
N LYS A 64 -4.15 4.08 -9.89
CA LYS A 64 -5.31 3.19 -9.99
C LYS A 64 -5.21 2.05 -8.98
N THR A 65 -6.30 1.82 -8.27
CA THR A 65 -6.45 0.74 -7.30
C THR A 65 -7.60 -0.17 -7.70
N PHE A 66 -7.47 -1.44 -7.35
CA PHE A 66 -8.46 -2.46 -7.68
C PHE A 66 -8.75 -3.30 -6.45
N SER A 67 -10.03 -3.44 -6.12
CA SER A 67 -10.48 -4.14 -4.92
C SER A 67 -11.43 -5.28 -5.28
N LEU A 68 -11.34 -6.40 -4.57
CA LEU A 68 -12.38 -7.43 -4.57
C LEU A 68 -13.27 -7.18 -3.35
N VAL A 69 -14.54 -6.85 -3.58
CA VAL A 69 -15.49 -6.56 -2.50
C VAL A 69 -16.57 -7.63 -2.43
N PHE A 70 -16.99 -7.95 -1.21
CA PHE A 70 -18.11 -8.85 -0.92
C PHE A 70 -19.35 -8.05 -0.52
N ASP A 71 -20.50 -8.72 -0.46
CA ASP A 71 -21.76 -8.09 -0.08
C ASP A 71 -21.69 -7.44 1.30
N LYS A 72 -22.32 -6.26 1.40
CA LYS A 72 -22.35 -5.48 2.63
C LYS A 72 -22.91 -6.29 3.79
N GLY A 73 -22.19 -6.28 4.92
CA GLY A 73 -22.57 -7.03 6.13
C GLY A 73 -22.12 -8.50 6.13
N SER A 74 -21.44 -8.95 5.08
CA SER A 74 -20.65 -10.18 5.11
C SER A 74 -19.50 -10.06 6.12
N SER A 75 -19.09 -11.18 6.73
CA SER A 75 -17.86 -11.20 7.53
C SER A 75 -16.59 -10.96 6.71
N MET A 76 -16.71 -10.94 5.38
CA MET A 76 -15.65 -10.62 4.41
C MET A 76 -15.82 -9.22 3.82
N ASP A 77 -16.68 -8.37 4.40
CA ASP A 77 -16.84 -6.98 3.95
C ASP A 77 -15.63 -6.14 4.34
N GLU A 78 -14.64 -6.10 3.43
CA GLU A 78 -13.40 -5.32 3.58
C GLU A 78 -13.58 -3.84 3.21
N LYS A 79 -14.75 -3.46 2.70
CA LYS A 79 -14.99 -2.14 2.14
C LYS A 79 -14.75 -0.98 3.12
N PRO A 80 -15.09 -1.08 4.43
CA PRO A 80 -14.76 -0.02 5.39
C PRO A 80 -13.26 0.25 5.52
N PHE A 81 -12.42 -0.78 5.39
CA PHE A 81 -10.97 -0.65 5.47
C PHE A 81 -10.37 -0.08 4.19
N ILE A 82 -10.92 -0.47 3.03
CA ILE A 82 -10.58 0.11 1.73
C ILE A 82 -10.89 1.62 1.73
N ASP A 83 -12.11 1.98 2.12
CA ASP A 83 -12.58 3.36 2.16
C ASP A 83 -11.69 4.22 3.08
N ALA A 84 -11.26 3.70 4.24
CA ALA A 84 -10.34 4.39 5.16
C ALA A 84 -8.96 4.69 4.55
N VAL A 85 -8.48 3.88 3.60
CA VAL A 85 -7.22 4.12 2.88
C VAL A 85 -7.41 5.19 1.81
N LEU A 86 -8.51 5.11 1.05
CA LEU A 86 -8.88 6.07 0.01
C LEU A 86 -9.12 7.47 0.58
N ASP A 87 -9.72 7.57 1.77
CA ASP A 87 -9.93 8.86 2.46
C ASP A 87 -8.62 9.56 2.85
N ARG A 88 -7.54 8.79 3.05
CA ARG A 88 -6.24 9.31 3.49
C ARG A 88 -5.29 9.64 2.34
N HIS A 89 -5.43 8.95 1.21
CA HIS A 89 -4.49 9.02 0.09
C HIS A 89 -5.23 9.31 -1.22
N LYS A 90 -4.67 10.20 -2.04
CA LYS A 90 -5.19 10.49 -3.38
C LYS A 90 -4.92 9.31 -4.32
N LEU A 91 -5.87 8.40 -4.39
CA LEU A 91 -5.84 7.17 -5.19
C LEU A 91 -7.11 7.13 -6.06
N ASP A 92 -6.97 6.60 -7.27
CA ASP A 92 -8.08 6.35 -8.20
C ASP A 92 -8.63 4.95 -7.91
N ALA A 93 -9.92 4.80 -7.64
CA ALA A 93 -10.54 3.59 -7.07
C ALA A 93 -11.68 3.03 -7.94
#